data_AF-A0A4R0QS07-F1
#
_entry.id   AF-A0A4R0QS07-F1
#
_cell.length_a   1.000
_cell.length_b   1.000
_cell.length_c   1.000
_cell.angle_alpha   90.00
_cell.angle_beta   90.00
_cell.angle_gamma   90.00
#
_symmetry.space_group_name_H-M   'P 1'
#
loop_
_entity.id
_entity.type
_entity.pdbx_description
1 polymer ?
#
loop_
_entity_poly.entity_id
_entity_poly.type
_entity_poly.pdbx_seq_one_letter_code
_entity_poly.pdbx_strand_id
1 'polypeptide(L)'
;MNMREGHHERRDERLQSLVGKVAMEKLESILSKIKDDTATSGDCEHAVILQEIYALASNRLSVEMNESGHEQGRKVWVERTSESHYPHIRLHGGALEDDPIPIRLAPEE
;
A
#
# COMPACT_ATOMS: atom_id res chain seq x y z
N MET A 1 -4.55 33.70 -5.78
CA MET A 1 -3.72 32.68 -5.10
C MET A 1 -3.02 33.37 -3.94
N ASN A 2 -3.51 33.19 -2.72
CA ASN A 2 -3.02 33.90 -1.54
C ASN A 2 -1.70 33.28 -1.08
N MET A 3 -0.60 34.05 -1.05
CA MET A 3 0.73 33.53 -0.67
C MET A 3 0.79 32.92 0.75
N ARG A 4 -0.18 33.21 1.62
CA ARG A 4 -0.31 32.57 2.93
C ARG A 4 -0.84 31.14 2.86
N GLU A 5 -1.72 30.82 1.91
CA GLU A 5 -2.30 29.48 1.76
C GLU A 5 -1.25 28.48 1.27
N GLY A 6 -0.42 28.86 0.29
CA GLY A 6 0.64 27.99 -0.25
C GLY A 6 1.81 27.73 0.71
N HIS A 7 1.94 28.47 1.81
CA HIS A 7 2.93 28.19 2.87
C HIS A 7 2.42 27.17 3.89
N HIS A 8 1.11 27.15 4.15
CA HIS A 8 0.49 26.16 5.04
C HIS A 8 0.45 24.78 4.38
N GLU A 9 0.02 24.70 3.13
CA GLU A 9 -0.04 23.46 2.36
C GLU A 9 1.34 22.77 2.27
N ARG A 10 2.39 23.54 1.92
CA ARG A 10 3.77 23.02 1.83
C ARG A 10 4.35 22.58 3.18
N ARG A 11 3.88 23.16 4.28
CA ARG A 11 4.25 22.75 5.64
C ARG A 11 3.56 21.43 6.00
N ASP A 12 2.28 21.30 5.66
CA ASP A 12 1.49 20.13 5.98
C ASP A 12 1.94 18.91 5.17
N GLU A 13 2.26 19.07 3.88
CA GLU A 13 2.90 18.05 3.06
C GLU A 13 4.23 17.57 3.66
N ARG A 14 5.08 18.52 4.07
CA ARG A 14 6.36 18.21 4.71
C ARG A 14 6.16 17.50 6.05
N LEU A 15 5.17 17.91 6.83
CA LEU A 15 4.84 17.26 8.10
C LEU A 15 4.36 15.83 7.86
N GLN A 16 3.46 15.59 6.91
CA GLN A 16 2.98 14.26 6.55
C GLN A 16 4.13 13.34 6.10
N SER A 17 5.03 13.85 5.26
CA SER A 17 6.24 13.13 4.84
C SER A 17 7.14 12.77 6.02
N LEU A 18 7.36 13.71 6.95
CA LEU A 18 8.14 13.46 8.17
C LEU A 18 7.46 12.46 9.11
N VAL A 19 6.14 12.52 9.27
CA VAL A 19 5.38 11.56 10.07
C VAL A 19 5.57 10.15 9.52
N GLY A 20 5.44 9.96 8.19
CA GLY A 20 5.68 8.67 7.55
C GLY A 20 7.10 8.17 7.80
N LYS A 21 8.11 9.04 7.65
CA LYS A 21 9.50 8.68 7.92
C LYS A 21 9.73 8.24 9.37
N VAL A 22 9.26 9.03 10.33
CA VAL A 22 9.42 8.74 11.77
C VAL A 22 8.66 7.47 12.16
N ALA A 23 7.49 7.22 11.55
CA ALA A 23 6.73 5.99 11.77
C ALA A 23 7.52 4.75 11.32
N MET A 24 8.19 4.81 10.16
CA MET A 24 9.02 3.70 9.67
C MET A 24 10.28 3.51 10.54
N GLU A 25 10.96 4.58 10.92
CA GLU A 25 12.11 4.52 11.85
C GLU A 25 11.70 3.90 13.20
N LYS A 26 10.51 4.25 13.71
CA LYS A 26 9.96 3.68 14.94
C LYS A 26 9.64 2.19 14.79
N LEU A 27 9.06 1.78 13.66
CA LEU A 27 8.79 0.38 13.36
C LEU A 27 10.10 -0.43 13.31
N GLU A 28 11.12 0.05 12.61
CA GLU A 28 12.45 -0.59 12.54
C GLU A 28 13.06 -0.75 13.94
N SER A 29 12.98 0.30 14.76
CA SER A 29 13.46 0.25 16.15
C SER A 29 12.74 -0.81 16.98
N ILE A 30 11.42 -0.93 16.85
CA ILE A 30 10.65 -1.95 17.56
C ILE A 30 11.01 -3.36 17.04
N LEU A 31 11.09 -3.55 15.73
CA LEU A 31 11.46 -4.84 15.14
C LEU A 31 12.84 -5.31 15.60
N SER A 32 13.79 -4.38 15.80
CA SER A 32 15.06 -4.69 16.42
C SER A 32 14.89 -5.22 17.85
N LYS A 33 14.07 -4.57 18.69
CA LYS A 33 13.79 -5.07 20.05
C LYS A 33 13.15 -6.44 20.05
N ILE A 34 12.21 -6.70 19.12
CA ILE A 34 11.54 -8.00 18.98
C ILE A 34 12.56 -9.07 18.63
N LYS A 35 13.46 -8.78 17.68
CA LYS A 35 14.55 -9.68 17.29
C LYS A 35 15.48 -10.01 18.45
N ASP A 36 15.75 -9.02 19.31
CA ASP A 36 16.63 -9.17 20.48
C ASP A 36 15.90 -9.72 21.72
N ASP A 37 14.62 -10.11 21.62
CA ASP A 37 13.76 -10.58 22.72
C ASP A 37 13.67 -9.61 23.91
N THR A 38 13.73 -8.31 23.62
CA THR A 38 13.63 -7.21 24.61
C THR A 38 12.38 -6.36 24.43
N ALA A 39 11.50 -6.74 23.49
CA ALA A 39 10.27 -6.02 23.22
C ALA A 39 9.24 -6.21 24.34
N THR A 40 8.58 -5.12 24.71
CA THR A 40 7.40 -5.17 25.59
C THR A 40 6.15 -5.57 24.81
N SER A 41 5.07 -5.95 25.49
CA SER A 41 3.77 -6.17 24.84
C SER A 41 3.30 -4.94 24.05
N GLY A 42 3.50 -3.75 24.62
CA GLY A 42 3.18 -2.49 23.94
C GLY A 42 4.04 -2.24 22.70
N ASP A 43 5.32 -2.62 22.70
CA ASP A 43 6.14 -2.57 21.48
C ASP A 43 5.54 -3.48 20.39
N CYS A 44 5.13 -4.71 20.73
CA CYS A 44 4.51 -5.64 19.78
C CYS A 44 3.19 -5.10 19.19
N GLU A 45 2.30 -4.55 20.02
CA GLU A 45 1.04 -3.94 19.57
C GLU A 45 1.30 -2.73 18.63
N HIS A 46 2.26 -1.87 18.98
CA HIS A 46 2.65 -0.75 18.13
C HIS A 46 3.24 -1.21 16.78
N ALA A 47 4.04 -2.28 16.76
CA ALA A 47 4.55 -2.83 15.51
C ALA A 47 3.43 -3.30 14.58
N VAL A 48 2.42 -3.98 15.11
CA VAL A 48 1.26 -4.43 14.33
C VAL A 48 0.54 -3.25 13.67
N ILE A 49 0.23 -2.21 14.45
CA ILE A 49 -0.48 -1.02 13.93
C ILE A 49 0.38 -0.29 12.89
N LEU A 50 1.69 -0.11 13.13
CA LEU A 50 2.58 0.55 12.18
C LEU A 50 2.72 -0.24 10.86
N GLN A 51 2.75 -1.57 10.94
CA GLN A 51 2.75 -2.43 9.74
C GLN A 51 1.43 -2.33 8.97
N GLU A 52 0.29 -2.29 9.66
CA GLU A 52 -1.02 -2.09 9.03
C GLU A 52 -1.11 -0.73 8.31
N ILE A 53 -0.66 0.34 8.96
CA ILE A 53 -0.60 1.68 8.34
C ILE A 53 0.30 1.67 7.10
N TYR A 54 1.47 1.04 7.19
CA TYR A 54 2.38 0.89 6.04
C TYR A 54 1.73 0.12 4.89
N ALA A 55 1.03 -0.97 5.17
CA ALA A 55 0.33 -1.76 4.15
C ALA A 55 -0.77 -0.94 3.47
N LEU A 56 -1.59 -0.23 4.24
CA LEU A 56 -2.64 0.64 3.71
C LEU A 56 -2.08 1.76 2.83
N ALA A 57 -0.99 2.41 3.27
CA ALA A 57 -0.33 3.45 2.50
C ALA A 57 0.27 2.91 1.19
N SER A 58 0.93 1.76 1.26
CA SER A 58 1.51 1.07 0.10
C SER A 58 0.43 0.67 -0.93
N ASN A 59 -0.71 0.19 -0.46
CA ASN A 59 -1.85 -0.12 -1.32
C ASN A 59 -2.35 1.13 -2.05
N ARG A 60 -2.54 2.22 -1.31
CA ARG A 60 -3.02 3.49 -1.89
C ARG A 60 -2.04 4.07 -2.91
N LEU A 61 -0.74 4.00 -2.65
CA LEU A 61 0.28 4.42 -3.61
C LEU A 61 0.28 3.55 -4.87
N SER A 62 0.19 2.23 -4.71
CA SER A 62 0.14 1.28 -5.84
C SER A 62 -1.04 1.58 -6.76
N VAL A 63 -2.18 1.95 -6.18
CA VAL A 63 -3.38 2.36 -6.89
C VAL A 63 -3.17 3.62 -7.69
N GLU A 64 -2.66 4.68 -7.05
CA GLU A 64 -2.40 5.97 -7.69
C GLU A 64 -1.44 5.82 -8.88
N MET A 65 -0.40 5.00 -8.71
CA MET A 65 0.54 4.69 -9.78
C MET A 65 -0.11 3.91 -10.93
N ASN A 66 -1.02 2.99 -10.62
CA ASN A 66 -1.72 2.18 -11.60
C ASN A 66 -2.72 3.03 -12.40
N GLU A 67 -3.51 3.88 -11.74
CA GLU A 67 -4.40 4.85 -12.39
C GLU A 67 -3.61 5.81 -13.30
N SER A 68 -2.53 6.39 -12.80
CA SER A 68 -1.64 7.27 -13.58
C SER A 68 -1.03 6.55 -14.79
N GLY A 69 -0.67 5.27 -14.64
CA GLY A 69 -0.18 4.43 -15.72
C GLY A 69 -1.24 4.15 -16.78
N HIS A 70 -2.51 3.96 -16.37
CA HIS A 70 -3.64 3.73 -17.28
C HIS A 70 -3.87 4.95 -18.17
N GLU A 71 -3.90 6.15 -17.58
CA GLU A 71 -4.05 7.42 -18.30
C GLU A 71 -2.94 7.63 -19.34
N GLN A 72 -1.74 7.09 -19.07
CA GLN A 72 -0.58 7.14 -19.96
C GLN A 72 -0.56 6.00 -21.00
N GLY A 73 -1.62 5.19 -21.08
CA GLY A 73 -1.74 4.07 -22.02
C GLY A 73 -0.80 2.89 -21.71
N ARG A 74 -0.26 2.81 -20.49
CA ARG A 74 0.58 1.69 -20.06
C ARG A 74 -0.28 0.49 -19.66
N LYS A 75 0.29 -0.71 -19.73
CA LYS A 75 -0.34 -1.90 -19.17
C LYS A 75 -0.41 -1.76 -17.65
N VAL A 76 -1.61 -1.90 -17.12
CA VAL A 76 -1.93 -1.74 -15.71
C VAL A 76 -2.42 -3.05 -15.13
N TRP A 77 -2.14 -3.27 -13.85
CA TRP A 77 -2.66 -4.44 -13.14
C TRP A 77 -4.11 -4.17 -12.78
N VAL A 78 -5.04 -4.84 -13.43
CA VAL A 78 -6.47 -4.75 -13.15
C VAL A 78 -6.93 -6.09 -12.64
N GLU A 79 -7.37 -6.11 -11.39
CA GLU A 79 -8.06 -7.29 -10.88
C GLU A 79 -9.49 -7.28 -11.41
N ARG A 80 -9.81 -8.25 -12.26
CA ARG A 80 -11.14 -8.48 -12.78
C ARG A 80 -11.65 -9.78 -12.19
N THR A 81 -12.61 -9.70 -11.29
CA THR A 81 -13.35 -10.88 -10.83
C THR A 81 -14.34 -11.40 -11.88
N SER A 82 -14.64 -10.62 -12.93
CA SER A 82 -15.27 -11.08 -14.19
C SER A 82 -15.05 -10.06 -15.32
N GLU A 83 -15.30 -10.44 -16.58
CA GLU A 83 -15.24 -9.52 -17.74
C GLU A 83 -16.30 -8.40 -17.69
N SER A 84 -17.38 -8.60 -16.94
CA SER A 84 -18.47 -7.63 -16.78
C SER A 84 -18.29 -6.68 -15.60
N HIS A 85 -17.28 -6.89 -14.75
CA HIS A 85 -17.02 -6.00 -13.62
C HIS A 85 -16.15 -4.82 -14.03
N TYR A 86 -16.58 -3.63 -13.62
CA TYR A 86 -15.74 -2.44 -13.65
C TYR A 86 -14.51 -2.68 -12.75
N PRO A 87 -13.30 -2.34 -13.23
CA PRO A 87 -12.08 -2.52 -12.45
C PRO A 87 -12.21 -1.71 -11.16
N HIS A 88 -12.31 -2.42 -10.03
CA HIS A 88 -12.31 -1.83 -8.72
C HIS A 88 -10.94 -2.10 -8.11
N ILE A 89 -10.35 -1.03 -7.61
CA ILE A 89 -9.11 -1.08 -6.87
C ILE A 89 -9.32 -1.86 -5.57
N ARG A 90 -8.57 -2.94 -5.38
CA ARG A 90 -8.51 -3.64 -4.08
C ARG A 90 -7.78 -2.77 -3.07
N LEU A 91 -8.47 -2.40 -2.00
CA LEU A 91 -7.88 -1.69 -0.85
C LEU A 91 -7.24 -2.64 0.19
N HIS A 92 -7.50 -3.94 0.06
CA HIS A 92 -6.92 -4.98 0.90
C HIS A 92 -5.93 -5.78 0.06
N GLY A 93 -4.67 -5.79 0.46
CA GLY A 93 -3.64 -6.63 -0.16
C GLY A 93 -4.01 -8.09 0.07
N GLY A 94 -4.58 -8.73 -0.95
CA GLY A 94 -4.86 -10.16 -0.96
C GLY A 94 -3.73 -10.91 -1.65
N ALA A 95 -3.23 -11.96 -1.00
CA ALA A 95 -2.15 -12.80 -1.46
C ALA A 95 -2.44 -13.47 -2.82
N LEU A 96 -1.36 -13.81 -3.53
CA LEU A 96 -1.29 -14.60 -4.78
C LEU A 96 -2.03 -15.96 -4.78
N GLU A 97 -2.68 -16.36 -3.69
CA GLU A 97 -3.22 -17.71 -3.51
C GLU A 97 -4.58 -17.96 -4.20
N ASP A 98 -5.25 -16.91 -4.69
CA ASP A 98 -6.56 -17.02 -5.37
C ASP A 98 -6.49 -16.94 -6.91
N ASP A 99 -5.29 -17.01 -7.51
CA ASP A 99 -5.18 -17.06 -8.99
C ASP A 99 -5.81 -18.37 -9.50
N PRO A 100 -6.89 -18.35 -10.30
CA PRO A 100 -7.34 -19.56 -10.97
C PRO A 100 -6.23 -20.01 -11.93
N ILE A 101 -5.76 -21.24 -11.75
CA ILE A 101 -4.84 -21.89 -12.68
C ILE A 101 -5.44 -21.74 -14.09
N PRO A 102 -4.73 -21.14 -15.06
CA PRO A 102 -5.25 -21.04 -16.41
C PRO A 102 -5.40 -22.47 -16.94
N ILE A 103 -6.65 -22.93 -17.06
CA ILE A 103 -6.97 -24.14 -17.81
C ILE A 103 -6.47 -23.88 -19.22
N ARG A 104 -5.34 -24.52 -19.58
CA ARG A 104 -4.95 -24.71 -20.97
C ARG A 104 -6.03 -25.58 -21.60
N LEU A 105 -7.03 -24.94 -22.20
CA LEU A 105 -7.87 -25.58 -23.19
C LEU A 105 -7.03 -25.75 -24.46
N ALA A 106 -6.74 -27.00 -24.81
CA ALA A 106 -6.46 -27.43 -26.17
C ALA A 106 -6.61 -28.95 -26.26
N PRO A 107 -6.96 -29.49 -27.44
CA PRO A 107 -8.24 -29.34 -28.12
C PRO A 107 -8.96 -30.72 -28.18
N GLU A 108 -10.23 -30.72 -28.58
CA GLU A 108 -10.93 -31.96 -28.93
C GLU A 108 -10.29 -32.60 -30.16
N GLU A 109 -9.89 -33.88 -30.03
CA GLU A 109 -9.87 -34.89 -31.10
C GLU A 109 -10.46 -36.20 -30.56
#